data_AF-A0A8R1HS59-F1
#
_entry.id   AF-A0A8R1HS59-F1
#
_cell.length_a   1.000
_cell.length_b   1.000
_cell.length_c   1.000
_cell.angle_alpha   90.00
_cell.angle_beta   90.00
_cell.angle_gamma   90.00
#
_symmetry.space_group_name_H-M   'P 1'
#
loop_
_entity.id
_entity.type
_entity.pdbx_description
1 polymer ?
#
loop_
_entity_poly.entity_id
_entity_poly.type
_entity_poly.pdbx_seq_one_letter_code
_entity_poly.pdbx_strand_id
1 'polypeptide(L)'
;MFIVSLTWVFVSFFPNEKESSPQINQTRVWLNESCPVEEWNLKSTDSFPFLDQYQKWAAQRLTGLGAFGGGQLRLISAFSYKEYIVVTTSSQDILFLGKPIFCRYYDCNRQELPQSSFQSFFFPLTAVHCARRANATYISLSFGASEPAPDAIPLLKRVFSKYPHEIGVCVGQIYGREHKWLQIIEFVEHHLLIGASIFYFTIFEMDGYTKKVIEDYQRLGLAEASFVNTEYSTINIFFQQIQLNECFFRSKFHSKWVINVDIDERLTILSESPDFALSNYLRNLPPNVCELIFGNRRVVKLEEGPETYQNEEELLRDMEFLRYNNTTEFHWVAPKIVFNPDRVHAIYMHWTWRQLPECRVVSIPVSFGYIRHYRFLNTIGPGRNWLWKYNLSSHFPLDPVFAEKLKLAVVKKVKYLYELKPIPCQKMDPFILKCYGNDALKCV
;
A
#
# COMPACT_ATOMS: atom_id res chain seq x y z
N MET A 1 -14.45 -4.98 -75.38
CA MET A 1 -15.04 -6.05 -74.55
C MET A 1 -14.61 -5.79 -73.10
N PHE A 2 -15.11 -4.68 -72.56
CA PHE A 2 -16.19 -4.56 -71.58
C PHE A 2 -15.80 -4.96 -70.15
N ILE A 3 -15.49 -3.91 -69.41
CA ILE A 3 -15.44 -3.76 -67.96
C ILE A 3 -16.74 -4.31 -67.34
N VAL A 4 -16.62 -5.08 -66.25
CA VAL A 4 -17.71 -5.28 -65.29
C VAL A 4 -17.18 -5.06 -63.88
N SER A 5 -17.54 -3.90 -63.35
CA SER A 5 -17.65 -3.59 -61.93
C SER A 5 -18.81 -4.38 -61.33
N LEU A 6 -18.66 -4.90 -60.11
CA LEU A 6 -19.79 -5.24 -59.24
C LEU A 6 -19.39 -5.08 -57.77
N THR A 7 -19.79 -3.92 -57.26
CA THR A 7 -19.98 -3.50 -55.86
C THR A 7 -20.91 -4.46 -55.10
N TRP A 8 -20.54 -4.86 -53.88
CA TRP A 8 -21.45 -5.31 -52.82
C TRP A 8 -20.96 -4.81 -51.46
N VAL A 9 -21.53 -3.69 -50.98
CA VAL A 9 -22.53 -3.58 -49.88
C VAL A 9 -21.91 -3.61 -48.48
N PHE A 10 -21.95 -2.43 -47.86
CA PHE A 10 -21.81 -2.17 -46.43
C PHE A 10 -22.80 -2.99 -45.61
N VAL A 11 -22.32 -3.70 -44.59
CA VAL A 11 -23.10 -4.00 -43.39
C VAL A 11 -22.21 -3.72 -42.17
N SER A 12 -22.32 -2.50 -41.66
CA SER A 12 -21.81 -2.12 -40.34
C SER A 12 -22.76 -2.72 -39.30
N PHE A 13 -22.37 -3.82 -38.66
CA PHE A 13 -23.04 -4.27 -37.44
C PHE A 13 -22.53 -3.41 -36.27
N PHE A 14 -23.32 -2.40 -35.89
CA PHE A 14 -23.27 -1.82 -34.56
C PHE A 14 -23.94 -2.78 -33.57
N PRO A 15 -23.30 -3.13 -32.44
CA PRO A 15 -24.02 -3.45 -31.22
C PRO A 15 -24.28 -2.15 -30.46
N ASN A 16 -25.55 -1.97 -30.13
CA ASN A 16 -26.14 -0.87 -29.38
C ASN A 16 -25.43 -0.57 -28.04
N GLU A 17 -25.48 0.72 -27.72
CA GLU A 17 -25.30 1.34 -26.41
C GLU A 17 -26.01 0.57 -25.28
N LYS A 18 -25.31 0.38 -24.15
CA LYS A 18 -25.65 0.92 -22.82
C LYS A 18 -24.87 0.18 -21.73
N GLU A 19 -23.86 0.85 -21.18
CA GLU A 19 -23.76 1.14 -19.75
C GLU A 19 -22.56 2.08 -19.54
N SER A 20 -22.88 3.35 -19.41
CA SER A 20 -21.92 4.42 -19.13
C SER A 20 -21.27 4.20 -17.77
N SER A 21 -19.94 4.11 -17.77
CA SER A 21 -19.12 4.39 -16.60
C SER A 21 -19.45 5.77 -16.03
N PRO A 22 -19.41 5.98 -14.71
CA PRO A 22 -19.75 7.26 -14.13
C PRO A 22 -18.65 8.28 -14.47
N GLN A 23 -18.91 9.10 -15.49
CA GLN A 23 -18.16 10.34 -15.68
C GLN A 23 -18.42 11.24 -14.48
N ILE A 24 -17.40 11.37 -13.64
CA ILE A 24 -17.35 12.39 -12.60
C ILE A 24 -17.22 13.73 -13.32
N ASN A 25 -18.34 14.44 -13.50
CA ASN A 25 -18.33 15.83 -13.93
C ASN A 25 -17.65 16.68 -12.86
N GLN A 26 -16.34 16.87 -12.99
CA GLN A 26 -15.60 17.86 -12.22
C GLN A 26 -15.66 19.21 -12.96
N THR A 27 -16.42 20.14 -12.41
CA THR A 27 -16.49 21.51 -12.90
C THR A 27 -15.15 22.20 -12.62
N ARG A 28 -14.34 22.41 -13.65
CA ARG A 28 -13.11 23.21 -13.56
C ARG A 28 -13.48 24.69 -13.59
N VAL A 29 -13.16 25.42 -12.53
CA VAL A 29 -13.32 26.87 -12.48
C VAL A 29 -12.00 27.50 -12.92
N TRP A 30 -12.04 28.30 -13.99
CA TRP A 30 -10.88 29.04 -14.49
C TRP A 30 -10.83 30.41 -13.80
N LEU A 31 -9.84 30.61 -12.94
CA LEU A 31 -9.48 31.94 -12.43
C LEU A 31 -8.18 32.33 -13.13
N ASN A 32 -8.31 33.08 -14.24
CA ASN A 32 -7.25 33.47 -15.17
C ASN A 32 -6.53 32.30 -15.87
N GLU A 33 -5.71 32.60 -16.88
CA GLU A 33 -4.85 31.66 -17.64
C GLU A 33 -3.81 30.89 -16.77
N SER A 34 -3.99 30.87 -15.46
CA SER A 34 -3.09 30.41 -14.43
C SER A 34 -3.78 29.30 -13.60
N CYS A 35 -3.20 28.08 -13.63
CA CYS A 35 -3.54 26.94 -12.77
C CYS A 35 -5.04 26.58 -12.61
N PRO A 36 -5.58 25.60 -13.36
CA PRO A 36 -6.92 25.09 -13.07
C PRO A 36 -6.95 24.47 -11.66
N VAL A 37 -7.82 24.97 -10.80
CA VAL A 37 -7.99 24.46 -9.42
C VAL A 37 -9.31 23.69 -9.35
N GLU A 38 -9.23 22.43 -8.91
CA GLU A 38 -10.41 21.62 -8.68
C GLU A 38 -11.15 22.10 -7.42
N GLU A 39 -12.49 22.03 -7.42
CA GLU A 39 -13.35 22.57 -6.36
C GLU A 39 -13.00 22.06 -4.95
N TRP A 40 -12.65 20.77 -4.82
CA TRP A 40 -12.23 20.19 -3.53
C TRP A 40 -10.96 20.84 -2.95
N ASN A 41 -10.19 21.52 -3.80
CA ASN A 41 -8.94 22.18 -3.45
C ASN A 41 -9.08 23.70 -3.22
N LEU A 42 -10.29 24.24 -3.33
CA LEU A 42 -10.63 25.61 -2.94
C LEU A 42 -10.97 25.70 -1.45
N LYS A 43 -10.06 25.23 -0.59
CA LYS A 43 -10.25 25.24 0.86
C LYS A 43 -9.00 25.66 1.60
N SER A 44 -9.18 26.60 2.52
CA SER A 44 -8.17 26.99 3.51
C SER A 44 -8.70 26.72 4.92
N THR A 45 -7.83 26.29 5.82
CA THR A 45 -8.16 26.13 7.25
C THR A 45 -7.10 26.82 8.10
N ASP A 46 -7.47 27.27 9.30
CA ASP A 46 -6.51 27.89 10.22
C ASP A 46 -5.79 26.86 11.11
N SER A 47 -6.32 25.64 11.19
CA SER A 47 -5.79 24.54 12.00
C SER A 47 -6.11 23.17 11.38
N PHE A 48 -5.78 22.10 12.10
CA PHE A 48 -6.17 20.73 11.77
C PHE A 48 -6.87 20.04 12.96
N PRO A 49 -7.72 19.03 12.71
CA PRO A 49 -8.44 18.31 13.78
C PRO A 49 -7.50 17.69 14.81
N PHE A 50 -7.89 17.73 16.08
CA PHE A 50 -7.14 17.15 17.22
C PHE A 50 -5.76 17.78 17.49
N LEU A 51 -5.50 19.00 16.99
CA LEU A 51 -4.25 19.74 17.21
C LEU A 51 -3.75 19.66 18.66
N ASP A 52 -4.57 20.11 19.62
CA ASP A 52 -4.20 20.16 21.04
C ASP A 52 -3.90 18.75 21.60
N GLN A 53 -4.64 17.74 21.14
CA GLN A 53 -4.46 16.37 21.59
C GLN A 53 -3.14 15.79 21.06
N TYR A 54 -2.82 16.05 19.79
CA TYR A 54 -1.59 15.61 19.16
C TYR A 54 -0.37 16.34 19.75
N GLN A 55 -0.49 17.63 20.07
CA GLN A 55 0.53 18.37 20.80
C GLN A 55 0.83 17.73 22.16
N LYS A 56 -0.22 17.40 22.93
CA LYS A 56 -0.07 16.70 24.22
C LYS A 56 0.63 15.35 24.05
N TRP A 57 0.22 14.55 23.07
CA TRP A 57 0.83 13.24 22.82
C TRP A 57 2.27 13.33 22.31
N ALA A 58 2.58 14.30 21.45
CA ALA A 58 3.94 14.58 20.99
C ALA A 58 4.84 15.01 22.16
N ALA A 59 4.35 15.88 23.06
CA ALA A 59 5.07 16.30 24.26
C ALA A 59 5.33 15.14 25.23
N GLN A 60 4.40 14.19 25.32
CA GLN A 60 4.55 12.94 26.08
C GLN A 60 5.42 11.88 25.37
N ARG A 61 5.97 12.20 24.18
CA ARG A 61 6.76 11.27 23.33
C ARG A 61 6.02 9.98 22.99
N LEU A 62 4.71 10.07 22.80
CA LEU A 62 3.85 8.94 22.39
C LEU A 62 3.86 8.78 20.86
N THR A 63 5.04 8.83 20.24
CA THR A 63 5.23 8.95 18.79
C THR A 63 5.77 7.70 18.11
N GLY A 64 6.05 6.64 18.88
CA GLY A 64 6.68 5.39 18.42
C GLY A 64 8.11 5.23 18.98
N LEU A 65 8.77 4.10 18.70
CA LEU A 65 10.18 3.91 19.05
C LEU A 65 11.05 4.67 18.05
N GLY A 66 11.60 5.82 18.46
CA GLY A 66 12.68 6.48 17.73
C GLY A 66 13.95 5.66 17.86
N ALA A 67 14.59 5.33 16.73
CA ALA A 67 15.74 4.42 16.72
C ALA A 67 17.01 5.00 16.12
N PHE A 68 16.89 6.05 15.30
CA PHE A 68 18.01 6.57 14.53
C PHE A 68 18.10 8.09 14.64
N GLY A 69 19.27 8.60 15.01
CA GLY A 69 19.58 10.03 14.92
C GLY A 69 20.34 10.36 13.64
N GLY A 70 20.36 11.64 13.26
CA GLY A 70 21.19 12.17 12.18
C GLY A 70 20.62 11.98 10.76
N GLY A 71 19.35 11.59 10.66
CA GLY A 71 18.67 11.45 9.36
C GLY A 71 18.26 12.79 8.77
N GLN A 72 18.35 12.94 7.45
CA GLN A 72 17.87 14.13 6.75
C GLN A 72 16.34 14.12 6.65
N LEU A 73 15.74 15.30 6.65
CA LEU A 73 14.31 15.44 6.37
C LEU A 73 14.06 15.15 4.88
N ARG A 74 13.54 13.96 4.56
CA ARG A 74 13.06 13.63 3.22
C ARG A 74 11.57 13.36 3.25
N LEU A 75 10.85 13.93 2.29
CA LEU A 75 9.41 13.78 2.14
C LEU A 75 9.11 12.50 1.34
N ILE A 76 8.16 11.70 1.80
CA ILE A 76 7.72 10.48 1.09
C ILE A 76 6.45 10.76 0.32
N SER A 77 5.42 11.26 1.00
CA SER A 77 4.11 11.53 0.40
C SER A 77 3.36 12.62 1.16
N ALA A 78 2.44 13.26 0.47
CA ALA A 78 1.57 14.26 1.07
C ALA A 78 0.12 13.97 0.71
N PHE A 79 -0.73 13.79 1.72
CA PHE A 79 -2.12 13.40 1.58
C PHE A 79 -3.01 14.58 1.94
N SER A 80 -3.87 14.99 1.03
CA SER A 80 -4.85 16.05 1.26
C SER A 80 -6.20 15.46 1.65
N TYR A 81 -6.54 15.56 2.93
CA TYR A 81 -7.87 15.22 3.44
C TYR A 81 -8.82 16.43 3.39
N LYS A 82 -10.07 16.21 3.81
CA LYS A 82 -11.12 17.23 3.78
C LYS A 82 -10.78 18.47 4.62
N GLU A 83 -10.18 18.28 5.79
CA GLU A 83 -9.93 19.37 6.77
C GLU A 83 -8.45 19.71 6.94
N TYR A 84 -7.53 18.86 6.49
CA TYR A 84 -6.09 19.00 6.75
C TYR A 84 -5.26 18.22 5.74
N ILE A 85 -3.95 18.45 5.75
CA ILE A 85 -2.96 17.72 4.97
C ILE A 85 -2.07 16.92 5.94
N VAL A 86 -1.59 15.76 5.52
CA VAL A 86 -0.51 15.04 6.22
C VAL A 86 0.64 14.82 5.28
N VAL A 87 1.84 15.18 5.72
CA VAL A 87 3.09 14.90 5.01
C VAL A 87 3.86 13.83 5.77
N THR A 88 4.16 12.71 5.12
CA THR A 88 4.97 11.63 5.66
C THR A 88 6.43 11.81 5.27
N THR A 89 7.33 11.36 6.14
CA THR A 89 8.77 11.56 5.98
C THR A 89 9.53 10.26 6.24
N SER A 90 10.75 10.14 5.71
CA SER A 90 11.63 9.01 6.01
C SER A 90 12.42 9.18 7.30
N SER A 91 12.35 10.35 7.94
CA SER A 91 13.13 10.61 9.14
C SER A 91 12.48 10.01 10.37
N GLN A 92 13.28 9.29 11.15
CA GLN A 92 12.92 8.75 12.46
C GLN A 92 13.68 9.45 13.60
N ASP A 93 14.23 10.63 13.33
CA ASP A 93 15.08 11.33 14.29
C ASP A 93 14.26 11.88 15.47
N ILE A 94 14.47 11.33 16.67
CA ILE A 94 13.89 11.89 17.92
C ILE A 94 14.24 13.35 18.11
N LEU A 95 15.36 13.84 17.58
CA LEU A 95 15.76 15.24 17.71
C LEU A 95 14.82 16.18 16.93
N PHE A 96 14.03 15.65 16.00
CA PHE A 96 12.97 16.41 15.34
C PHE A 96 11.71 16.49 16.22
N LEU A 97 11.53 15.58 17.18
CA LEU A 97 10.42 15.66 18.12
C LEU A 97 10.58 16.87 19.05
N GLY A 98 9.57 17.73 19.04
CA GLY A 98 9.56 18.98 19.81
C GLY A 98 10.19 20.18 19.10
N LYS A 99 10.78 20.00 17.91
CA LYS A 99 11.17 21.13 17.05
C LYS A 99 9.97 21.60 16.21
N PRO A 100 9.77 22.92 16.07
CA PRO A 100 8.77 23.42 15.12
C PRO A 100 9.19 23.05 13.70
N ILE A 101 8.20 22.70 12.89
CA ILE A 101 8.36 22.48 11.45
C ILE A 101 7.31 23.29 10.71
N PHE A 102 7.67 23.86 9.56
CA PHE A 102 6.82 24.75 8.80
C PHE A 102 6.37 24.05 7.51
N CYS A 103 5.06 23.96 7.32
CA CYS A 103 4.47 23.55 6.07
C CYS A 103 4.55 24.71 5.06
N ARG A 104 5.12 24.45 3.89
CA ARG A 104 5.33 25.40 2.79
C ARG A 104 4.48 24.97 1.61
N TYR A 105 3.65 25.86 1.07
CA TYR A 105 2.63 25.50 0.08
C TYR A 105 2.96 26.13 -1.27
N TYR A 106 2.75 25.37 -2.33
CA TYR A 106 3.08 25.81 -3.68
C TYR A 106 1.90 25.55 -4.63
N ASP A 107 1.74 26.44 -5.59
CA ASP A 107 0.74 26.32 -6.66
C ASP A 107 1.15 25.34 -7.76
N CYS A 108 0.34 25.22 -8.81
CA CYS A 108 0.59 24.30 -9.91
C CYS A 108 1.88 24.62 -10.71
N ASN A 109 2.33 25.88 -10.67
CA ASN A 109 3.56 26.36 -11.28
C ASN A 109 4.78 26.18 -10.35
N ARG A 110 4.60 25.52 -9.20
CA ARG A 110 5.60 25.35 -8.14
C ARG A 110 6.09 26.68 -7.56
N GLN A 111 5.27 27.72 -7.61
CA GLN A 111 5.54 28.99 -6.94
C GLN A 111 4.98 28.93 -5.53
N GLU A 112 5.77 29.38 -4.56
CA GLU A 112 5.35 29.37 -3.17
C GLU A 112 4.20 30.37 -2.96
N LEU A 113 3.13 29.92 -2.31
CA LEU A 113 1.99 30.75 -1.98
C LEU A 113 2.39 31.78 -0.90
N PRO A 114 2.28 33.10 -1.17
CA PRO A 114 2.69 34.12 -0.22
C PRO A 114 1.95 34.03 1.12
N GLN A 115 2.67 34.21 2.23
CA GLN A 115 2.11 34.26 3.60
C GLN A 115 1.25 33.04 3.97
N SER A 116 1.48 31.90 3.31
CA SER A 116 0.69 30.68 3.48
C SER A 116 1.27 29.71 4.50
N SER A 117 2.49 29.95 4.99
CA SER A 117 3.22 29.01 5.84
C SER A 117 2.42 28.66 7.10
N PHE A 118 2.59 27.43 7.58
CA PHE A 118 1.89 26.94 8.77
C PHE A 118 2.86 26.20 9.68
N GLN A 119 2.98 26.66 10.92
CA GLN A 119 3.82 26.01 11.92
C GLN A 119 3.11 24.77 12.48
N SER A 120 3.83 23.66 12.53
CA SER A 120 3.38 22.36 13.01
C SER A 120 4.51 21.62 13.74
N PHE A 121 4.33 20.33 13.95
CA PHE A 121 5.22 19.42 14.66
C PHE A 121 5.06 17.99 14.12
N PHE A 122 6.02 17.14 14.44
CA PHE A 122 5.96 15.71 14.09
C PHE A 122 5.02 14.96 15.03
N PHE A 123 3.98 14.34 14.46
CA PHE A 123 3.12 13.39 15.15
C PHE A 123 2.33 12.54 14.13
N PRO A 124 2.36 11.20 14.22
CA PRO A 124 3.38 10.39 14.89
C PRO A 124 4.79 10.65 14.31
N LEU A 125 5.82 9.99 14.82
CA LEU A 125 7.26 10.25 14.56
C LEU A 125 7.62 10.67 13.11
N THR A 126 7.02 10.04 12.11
CA THR A 126 7.35 10.20 10.68
C THR A 126 6.28 10.96 9.89
N ALA A 127 5.45 11.76 10.55
CA ALA A 127 4.35 12.49 9.91
C ALA A 127 4.16 13.89 10.48
N VAL A 128 3.76 14.82 9.63
CA VAL A 128 3.49 16.21 9.96
C VAL A 128 2.10 16.58 9.46
N HIS A 129 1.29 17.14 10.35
CA HIS A 129 -0.05 17.60 10.03
C HIS A 129 -0.03 19.08 9.65
N CYS A 130 -0.63 19.43 8.52
CA CYS A 130 -0.64 20.78 7.98
C CYS A 130 -2.08 21.25 7.78
N ALA A 131 -2.32 22.54 7.92
CA ALA A 131 -3.60 23.13 7.55
C ALA A 131 -3.82 23.09 6.03
N ARG A 132 -5.06 23.26 5.56
CA ARG A 132 -5.36 23.36 4.13
C ARG A 132 -5.04 24.78 3.65
N ARG A 133 -4.61 24.90 2.39
CA ARG A 133 -4.46 26.17 1.69
C ARG A 133 -5.11 26.04 0.31
N ALA A 134 -6.00 26.96 -0.01
CA ALA A 134 -6.62 27.01 -1.32
C ALA A 134 -5.53 27.14 -2.39
N ASN A 135 -5.72 26.45 -3.51
CA ASN A 135 -4.81 26.44 -4.68
C ASN A 135 -3.45 25.75 -4.46
N ALA A 136 -3.16 25.24 -3.27
CA ALA A 136 -1.93 24.47 -3.05
C ALA A 136 -2.02 23.13 -3.79
N THR A 137 -1.07 22.84 -4.68
CA THR A 137 -0.96 21.55 -5.37
C THR A 137 0.29 20.78 -4.97
N TYR A 138 1.30 21.47 -4.46
CA TYR A 138 2.49 20.86 -3.86
C TYR A 138 2.72 21.40 -2.45
N ILE A 139 3.45 20.62 -1.66
CA ILE A 139 3.83 20.99 -0.30
C ILE A 139 5.27 20.58 -0.02
N SER A 140 5.95 21.35 0.81
CA SER A 140 7.24 21.03 1.39
C SER A 140 7.27 21.32 2.88
N LEU A 141 8.33 20.91 3.56
CA LEU A 141 8.54 21.13 4.99
C LEU A 141 9.91 21.77 5.24
N SER A 142 9.99 22.76 6.14
CA SER A 142 11.24 23.41 6.56
C SER A 142 11.33 23.57 8.07
N PHE A 143 12.53 23.59 8.67
CA PHE A 143 12.68 23.82 10.11
C PHE A 143 12.59 25.30 10.50
N GLY A 144 12.78 26.22 9.55
CA GLY A 144 12.53 27.65 9.71
C GLY A 144 11.60 28.22 8.65
N ALA A 145 10.89 29.30 9.00
CA ALA A 145 10.05 30.05 8.06
C ALA A 145 10.85 30.75 6.94
N SER A 146 12.15 30.99 7.16
CA SER A 146 13.04 31.62 6.17
C SER A 146 14.13 30.67 5.65
N GLU A 147 14.13 29.42 6.12
CA GLU A 147 15.09 28.40 5.65
C GLU A 147 14.64 27.81 4.31
N PRO A 148 15.59 27.43 3.44
CA PRO A 148 15.27 26.69 2.22
C PRO A 148 14.55 25.39 2.55
N ALA A 149 13.38 25.18 1.93
CA ALA A 149 12.68 23.90 2.01
C ALA A 149 13.21 22.94 0.93
N PRO A 150 13.19 21.61 1.16
CA PRO A 150 13.40 20.62 0.10
C PRO A 150 12.39 20.79 -1.05
N ASP A 151 12.63 20.10 -2.16
CA ASP A 151 11.70 20.10 -3.29
C ASP A 151 10.29 19.71 -2.88
N ALA A 152 9.32 20.52 -3.31
CA ALA A 152 7.91 20.31 -3.00
C ALA A 152 7.36 19.07 -3.72
N ILE A 153 6.63 18.24 -2.98
CA ILE A 153 5.99 17.02 -3.46
C ILE A 153 4.50 17.23 -3.71
N PRO A 154 3.89 16.51 -4.67
CA PRO A 154 2.49 16.71 -5.02
C PRO A 154 1.55 16.26 -3.89
N LEU A 155 0.45 16.97 -3.74
CA LEU A 155 -0.65 16.60 -2.84
C LEU A 155 -1.51 15.51 -3.48
N LEU A 156 -1.56 14.34 -2.84
CA LEU A 156 -2.43 13.25 -3.20
C LEU A 156 -3.84 13.49 -2.64
N LYS A 157 -4.83 13.53 -3.53
CA LYS A 157 -6.23 13.72 -3.15
C LYS A 157 -6.72 12.52 -2.32
N ARG A 158 -7.15 12.81 -1.08
CA ARG A 158 -7.83 11.89 -0.17
C ARG A 158 -9.16 12.47 0.31
N VAL A 159 -9.84 13.17 -0.60
CA VAL A 159 -11.17 13.73 -0.39
C VAL A 159 -12.14 12.94 -1.26
N PHE A 160 -12.91 12.04 -0.63
CA PHE A 160 -13.88 11.19 -1.27
C PHE A 160 -15.25 11.33 -0.59
N SER A 161 -16.33 11.25 -1.37
CA SER A 161 -17.70 11.24 -0.84
C SER A 161 -18.07 9.91 -0.18
N LYS A 162 -17.45 8.82 -0.64
CA LYS A 162 -17.53 7.46 -0.10
C LYS A 162 -16.14 6.82 -0.24
N TYR A 163 -15.83 5.81 0.57
CA TYR A 163 -14.59 5.07 0.43
C TYR A 163 -14.52 4.40 -0.95
N PRO A 164 -13.47 4.65 -1.75
CA PRO A 164 -13.25 3.92 -3.00
C PRO A 164 -13.06 2.41 -2.80
N HIS A 165 -12.52 2.02 -1.63
CA HIS A 165 -12.25 0.63 -1.29
C HIS A 165 -12.89 0.25 0.04
N GLU A 166 -13.61 -0.89 0.08
CA GLU A 166 -14.13 -1.42 1.37
C GLU A 166 -12.97 -1.97 2.21
N ILE A 167 -12.08 -2.75 1.58
CA ILE A 167 -10.92 -3.39 2.20
C ILE A 167 -9.66 -3.04 1.40
N GLY A 168 -8.69 -2.43 2.08
CA GLY A 168 -7.33 -2.26 1.60
C GLY A 168 -6.33 -3.06 2.44
N VAL A 169 -5.10 -3.20 1.94
CA VAL A 169 -4.04 -3.96 2.63
C VAL A 169 -2.78 -3.12 2.75
N CYS A 170 -2.34 -2.87 3.98
CA CYS A 170 -0.99 -2.41 4.27
C CYS A 170 -0.05 -3.59 4.22
N VAL A 171 0.82 -3.60 3.22
CA VAL A 171 1.82 -4.64 3.04
C VAL A 171 3.08 -4.23 3.79
N GLY A 172 3.63 -5.13 4.61
CA GLY A 172 4.92 -4.94 5.27
C GLY A 172 6.03 -4.54 4.30
N GLN A 173 7.10 -3.92 4.81
CA GLN A 173 8.10 -3.30 3.95
C GLN A 173 8.75 -4.28 2.97
N ILE A 174 9.03 -3.81 1.75
CA ILE A 174 9.78 -4.55 0.75
C ILE A 174 11.23 -4.06 0.75
N TYR A 175 12.15 -4.97 1.05
CA TYR A 175 13.58 -4.72 1.10
C TYR A 175 14.36 -6.05 1.05
N GLY A 176 15.68 -5.95 0.85
CA GLY A 176 16.58 -7.09 0.81
C GLY A 176 16.78 -7.65 -0.60
N ARG A 177 17.70 -8.61 -0.70
CA ARG A 177 18.17 -9.18 -1.97
C ARG A 177 17.33 -10.35 -2.49
N GLU A 178 16.41 -10.87 -1.69
CA GLU A 178 15.53 -11.98 -2.08
C GLU A 178 14.59 -11.52 -3.21
N HIS A 179 14.45 -12.35 -4.24
CA HIS A 179 13.48 -12.14 -5.30
C HIS A 179 12.07 -12.45 -4.80
N LYS A 180 11.26 -11.41 -4.56
CA LYS A 180 9.94 -11.53 -3.92
C LYS A 180 8.78 -11.60 -4.90
N TRP A 181 9.03 -11.70 -6.20
CA TRP A 181 8.00 -11.66 -7.24
C TRP A 181 6.86 -12.67 -7.02
N LEU A 182 7.17 -13.94 -6.73
CA LEU A 182 6.17 -14.99 -6.51
C LEU A 182 5.42 -14.75 -5.20
N GLN A 183 6.14 -14.41 -4.14
CA GLN A 183 5.55 -14.10 -2.84
C GLN A 183 4.56 -12.93 -2.92
N ILE A 184 4.87 -11.89 -3.69
CA ILE A 184 3.98 -10.75 -3.92
C ILE A 184 2.75 -11.17 -4.71
N ILE A 185 2.90 -11.99 -5.76
CA ILE A 185 1.75 -12.49 -6.52
C ILE A 185 0.84 -13.32 -5.62
N GLU A 186 1.38 -14.28 -4.90
CA GLU A 186 0.60 -15.10 -3.96
C GLU A 186 -0.08 -14.24 -2.88
N PHE A 187 0.61 -13.24 -2.34
CA PHE A 187 0.06 -12.34 -1.33
C PHE A 187 -1.13 -11.55 -1.88
N VAL A 188 -0.95 -10.92 -3.05
CA VAL A 188 -1.99 -10.08 -3.66
C VAL A 188 -3.19 -10.93 -4.04
N GLU A 189 -2.98 -12.03 -4.77
CA GLU A 189 -4.08 -12.90 -5.22
C GLU A 189 -4.82 -13.55 -4.04
N HIS A 190 -4.12 -13.93 -2.97
CA HIS A 190 -4.76 -14.43 -1.73
C HIS A 190 -5.71 -13.38 -1.14
N HIS A 191 -5.25 -12.14 -1.01
CA HIS A 191 -6.05 -11.10 -0.38
C HIS A 191 -7.16 -10.56 -1.30
N LEU A 192 -6.99 -10.64 -2.62
CA LEU A 192 -8.09 -10.40 -3.57
C LEU A 192 -9.22 -11.41 -3.37
N LEU A 193 -8.89 -12.70 -3.18
CA LEU A 193 -9.90 -13.75 -2.94
C LEU A 193 -10.68 -13.58 -1.64
N ILE A 194 -10.10 -12.95 -0.60
CA ILE A 194 -10.82 -12.63 0.65
C ILE A 194 -11.58 -11.28 0.58
N GLY A 195 -11.50 -10.57 -0.54
CA GLY A 195 -12.27 -9.35 -0.82
C GLY A 195 -11.49 -8.03 -0.66
N ALA A 196 -10.16 -8.06 -0.54
CA ALA A 196 -9.36 -6.85 -0.68
C ALA A 196 -9.48 -6.27 -2.10
N SER A 197 -9.31 -4.96 -2.23
CA SER A 197 -9.46 -4.26 -3.51
C SER A 197 -8.34 -3.26 -3.82
N ILE A 198 -7.44 -3.01 -2.86
CA ILE A 198 -6.27 -2.16 -3.04
C ILE A 198 -5.14 -2.59 -2.10
N PHE A 199 -3.91 -2.49 -2.58
CA PHE A 199 -2.70 -2.83 -1.86
C PHE A 199 -1.79 -1.60 -1.75
N TYR A 200 -1.26 -1.36 -0.56
CA TYR A 200 -0.36 -0.24 -0.29
C TYR A 200 1.02 -0.78 0.04
N PHE A 201 1.95 -0.60 -0.89
CA PHE A 201 3.33 -1.04 -0.74
C PHE A 201 4.22 0.11 -0.28
N THR A 202 5.14 -0.18 0.65
CA THR A 202 6.27 0.70 0.95
C THR A 202 7.56 -0.04 0.59
N ILE A 203 8.29 0.50 -0.38
CA ILE A 203 9.42 -0.14 -1.04
C ILE A 203 10.68 0.64 -0.70
N PHE A 204 11.64 -0.04 -0.08
CA PHE A 204 12.98 0.51 0.16
C PHE A 204 13.99 0.02 -0.88
N GLU A 205 13.90 -1.25 -1.24
CA GLU A 205 14.76 -1.89 -2.23
C GLU A 205 13.97 -2.98 -2.95
N MET A 206 14.15 -3.09 -4.26
CA MET A 206 13.45 -4.07 -5.09
C MET A 206 14.22 -4.31 -6.38
N ASP A 207 14.32 -5.57 -6.79
CA ASP A 207 14.92 -5.95 -8.07
C ASP A 207 13.97 -5.68 -9.26
N GLY A 208 14.53 -5.59 -10.46
CA GLY A 208 13.75 -5.30 -11.67
C GLY A 208 12.71 -6.37 -12.02
N TYR A 209 12.95 -7.63 -11.66
CA TYR A 209 12.02 -8.74 -11.94
C TYR A 209 10.78 -8.65 -11.05
N THR A 210 10.97 -8.37 -9.76
CA THR A 210 9.90 -8.11 -8.80
C THR A 210 9.16 -6.79 -9.11
N LYS A 211 9.89 -5.75 -9.54
CA LYS A 211 9.30 -4.45 -9.90
C LYS A 211 8.20 -4.58 -10.96
N LYS A 212 8.39 -5.47 -11.94
CA LYS A 212 7.40 -5.77 -12.98
C LYS A 212 6.03 -6.18 -12.41
N VAL A 213 6.02 -6.93 -11.31
CA VAL A 213 4.78 -7.37 -10.63
C VAL A 213 4.05 -6.17 -10.04
N ILE A 214 4.77 -5.32 -9.30
CA ILE A 214 4.18 -4.14 -8.66
C ILE A 214 3.64 -3.17 -9.70
N GLU A 215 4.40 -2.88 -10.76
CA GLU A 215 3.97 -2.00 -11.84
C GLU A 215 2.71 -2.52 -12.55
N ASP A 216 2.57 -3.83 -12.73
CA ASP A 216 1.35 -4.42 -13.30
C ASP A 216 0.13 -4.21 -12.39
N TYR A 217 0.27 -4.45 -11.08
CA TYR A 217 -0.82 -4.20 -10.15
C TYR A 217 -1.16 -2.71 -10.02
N GLN A 218 -0.18 -1.81 -10.10
CA GLN A 218 -0.42 -0.37 -10.16
C GLN A 218 -1.18 0.02 -11.42
N ARG A 219 -0.79 -0.52 -12.58
CA ARG A 219 -1.47 -0.30 -13.88
C ARG A 219 -2.93 -0.75 -13.84
N LEU A 220 -3.22 -1.84 -13.12
CA LEU A 220 -4.59 -2.34 -12.92
C LEU A 220 -5.39 -1.55 -11.88
N GLY A 221 -4.80 -0.55 -11.22
CA GLY A 221 -5.44 0.19 -10.13
C GLY A 221 -5.62 -0.63 -8.86
N LEU A 222 -4.89 -1.74 -8.74
CA LEU A 222 -4.94 -2.65 -7.59
C LEU A 222 -3.86 -2.34 -6.55
N ALA A 223 -2.86 -1.53 -6.89
CA ALA A 223 -1.80 -1.17 -5.95
C ALA A 223 -1.45 0.32 -6.01
N GLU A 224 -1.04 0.87 -4.86
CA GLU A 224 -0.25 2.08 -4.76
C GLU A 224 1.08 1.74 -4.09
N ALA A 225 2.18 2.32 -4.57
CA ALA A 225 3.52 2.07 -4.03
C ALA A 225 4.22 3.39 -3.68
N SER A 226 4.81 3.42 -2.49
CA SER A 226 5.71 4.49 -2.05
C SER A 226 7.14 3.98 -2.08
N PHE A 227 8.03 4.72 -2.75
CA PHE A 227 9.46 4.42 -2.80
C PHE A 227 10.18 5.28 -1.77
N VAL A 228 10.88 4.65 -0.82
CA VAL A 228 11.54 5.32 0.29
C VAL A 228 13.04 5.26 0.10
N ASN A 229 13.63 6.41 -0.22
CA ASN A 229 15.07 6.59 -0.24
C ASN A 229 15.55 7.02 1.15
N THR A 230 16.59 6.35 1.64
CA THR A 230 17.14 6.55 2.98
C THR A 230 18.65 6.67 2.94
N GLU A 231 19.22 7.57 3.74
CA GLU A 231 20.66 7.72 3.98
C GLU A 231 21.25 6.65 4.90
N TYR A 232 20.40 5.88 5.59
CA TYR A 232 20.86 4.83 6.48
C TYR A 232 21.47 3.66 5.69
N SER A 233 22.66 3.21 6.13
CA SER A 233 23.40 2.13 5.48
C SER A 233 22.79 0.74 5.67
N THR A 234 21.88 0.58 6.63
CA THR A 234 21.18 -0.68 6.90
C THR A 234 19.72 -0.44 7.23
N ILE A 235 18.85 -1.28 6.67
CA ILE A 235 17.42 -1.33 6.98
C ILE A 235 17.23 -2.40 8.05
N ASN A 236 16.55 -2.06 9.14
CA ASN A 236 16.23 -3.00 10.21
C ASN A 236 14.76 -2.86 10.65
N ILE A 237 14.39 -3.55 11.73
CA ILE A 237 13.01 -3.60 12.24
C ILE A 237 12.39 -2.22 12.51
N PHE A 238 13.17 -1.19 12.83
CA PHE A 238 12.63 0.13 13.14
C PHE A 238 12.04 0.85 11.92
N PHE A 239 12.49 0.50 10.70
CA PHE A 239 11.93 1.03 9.45
C PHE A 239 10.50 0.60 9.19
N GLN A 240 10.03 -0.43 9.89
CA GLN A 240 8.63 -0.83 9.88
C GLN A 240 7.73 0.34 10.31
N GLN A 241 8.18 1.24 11.19
CA GLN A 241 7.37 2.40 11.57
C GLN A 241 7.16 3.39 10.41
N ILE A 242 8.12 3.56 9.50
CA ILE A 242 7.92 4.38 8.28
C ILE A 242 6.84 3.74 7.41
N GLN A 243 6.94 2.43 7.15
CA GLN A 243 5.96 1.68 6.36
C GLN A 243 4.55 1.76 6.98
N LEU A 244 4.44 1.54 8.29
CA LEU A 244 3.15 1.58 8.99
C LEU A 244 2.50 2.96 8.88
N ASN A 245 3.25 4.03 9.16
CA ASN A 245 2.72 5.39 9.11
C ASN A 245 2.38 5.80 7.67
N GLU A 246 3.26 5.51 6.71
CA GLU A 246 3.04 5.80 5.30
C GLU A 246 1.78 5.11 4.80
N CYS A 247 1.63 3.81 5.06
CA CYS A 247 0.43 3.09 4.65
C CYS A 247 -0.83 3.56 5.40
N PHE A 248 -0.74 3.80 6.70
CA PHE A 248 -1.84 4.31 7.51
C PHE A 248 -2.42 5.61 6.93
N PHE A 249 -1.56 6.60 6.65
CA PHE A 249 -2.02 7.86 6.07
C PHE A 249 -2.45 7.70 4.61
N ARG A 250 -1.78 6.85 3.83
CA ARG A 250 -2.17 6.55 2.45
C ARG A 250 -3.56 5.94 2.34
N SER A 251 -3.91 5.06 3.27
CA SER A 251 -5.18 4.33 3.29
C SER A 251 -6.34 5.09 3.93
N LYS A 252 -6.05 6.08 4.80
CA LYS A 252 -7.08 6.90 5.47
C LYS A 252 -8.01 7.57 4.46
N PHE A 253 -9.33 7.44 4.68
CA PHE A 253 -10.42 7.82 3.76
C PHE A 253 -10.43 7.15 2.38
N HIS A 254 -9.38 6.42 1.99
CA HIS A 254 -9.31 5.66 0.73
C HIS A 254 -9.85 4.24 0.90
N SER A 255 -9.57 3.62 2.04
CA SER A 255 -10.10 2.32 2.45
C SER A 255 -10.87 2.44 3.75
N LYS A 256 -12.07 1.84 3.81
CA LYS A 256 -12.88 1.81 5.04
C LYS A 256 -12.27 0.92 6.11
N TRP A 257 -11.75 -0.24 5.70
CA TRP A 257 -11.00 -1.17 6.53
C TRP A 257 -9.64 -1.46 5.91
N VAL A 258 -8.64 -1.66 6.76
CA VAL A 258 -7.25 -1.90 6.36
C VAL A 258 -6.72 -3.12 7.10
N ILE A 259 -6.25 -4.09 6.34
CA ILE A 259 -5.52 -5.25 6.86
C ILE A 259 -4.04 -4.86 6.98
N ASN A 260 -3.44 -4.96 8.16
CA ASN A 260 -2.02 -4.68 8.37
C ASN A 260 -1.25 -5.98 8.62
N VAL A 261 -0.53 -6.44 7.60
CA VAL A 261 0.16 -7.74 7.58
C VAL A 261 1.50 -7.63 6.85
N ASP A 262 2.44 -8.49 7.22
CA ASP A 262 3.74 -8.61 6.54
C ASP A 262 3.58 -9.43 5.25
N ILE A 263 4.53 -9.31 4.32
CA ILE A 263 4.48 -10.01 3.02
C ILE A 263 4.52 -11.54 3.17
N ASP A 264 5.05 -12.05 4.28
CA ASP A 264 5.11 -13.47 4.65
C ASP A 264 3.88 -13.94 5.46
N GLU A 265 2.84 -13.11 5.56
CA GLU A 265 1.61 -13.40 6.30
C GLU A 265 0.40 -13.47 5.36
N ARG A 266 -0.56 -14.34 5.69
CA ARG A 266 -1.84 -14.48 4.98
C ARG A 266 -2.97 -14.47 5.98
N LEU A 267 -3.95 -13.58 5.79
CA LEU A 267 -5.19 -13.64 6.57
C LEU A 267 -6.07 -14.79 6.06
N THR A 268 -6.26 -15.82 6.88
CA THR A 268 -7.12 -16.96 6.59
C THR A 268 -8.46 -16.77 7.29
N ILE A 269 -9.55 -16.82 6.51
CA ILE A 269 -10.93 -16.84 7.03
C ILE A 269 -11.44 -18.27 6.91
N LEU A 270 -11.90 -18.83 8.02
CA LEU A 270 -12.47 -20.17 8.10
C LEU A 270 -13.98 -20.08 7.87
N SER A 271 -14.42 -20.72 6.79
CA SER A 271 -15.77 -20.62 6.26
C SER A 271 -16.51 -21.93 6.50
N GLU A 272 -17.18 -22.09 7.65
CA GLU A 272 -18.23 -23.12 7.75
C GLU A 272 -19.58 -22.66 7.12
N SER A 273 -19.61 -21.50 6.44
CA SER A 273 -20.77 -21.09 5.64
C SER A 273 -20.36 -20.31 4.38
N PRO A 274 -20.84 -20.69 3.18
CA PRO A 274 -20.46 -20.10 1.89
C PRO A 274 -20.80 -18.60 1.73
N ASP A 275 -21.54 -18.00 2.66
CA ASP A 275 -21.91 -16.57 2.66
C ASP A 275 -20.99 -15.66 3.51
N PHE A 276 -19.96 -16.22 4.16
CA PHE A 276 -19.10 -15.49 5.11
C PHE A 276 -17.81 -14.93 4.48
N ALA A 277 -17.97 -14.02 3.51
CA ALA A 277 -16.86 -13.16 3.08
C ALA A 277 -16.43 -12.21 4.22
N LEU A 278 -15.13 -11.92 4.35
CA LEU A 278 -14.61 -10.95 5.34
C LEU A 278 -15.35 -9.60 5.25
N SER A 279 -15.66 -9.16 4.04
CA SER A 279 -16.44 -7.94 3.78
C SER A 279 -17.84 -7.98 4.40
N ASN A 280 -18.53 -9.12 4.36
CA ASN A 280 -19.85 -9.28 4.98
C ASN A 280 -19.74 -9.21 6.51
N TYR A 281 -18.72 -9.84 7.09
CA TYR A 281 -18.48 -9.72 8.53
C TYR A 281 -18.22 -8.27 8.94
N LEU A 282 -17.31 -7.58 8.23
CA LEU A 282 -16.94 -6.19 8.51
C LEU A 282 -18.12 -5.21 8.37
N ARG A 283 -19.06 -5.46 7.45
CA ARG A 283 -20.27 -4.63 7.27
C ARG A 283 -21.29 -4.79 8.40
N ASN A 284 -21.31 -5.96 9.04
CA ASN A 284 -22.25 -6.29 10.11
C ASN A 284 -21.69 -6.02 11.52
N LEU A 285 -20.45 -5.53 11.62
CA LEU A 285 -19.87 -5.14 12.90
C LEU A 285 -20.65 -3.98 13.53
N PRO A 286 -20.80 -3.95 14.87
CA PRO A 286 -21.33 -2.79 15.56
C PRO A 286 -20.56 -1.52 15.17
N PRO A 287 -21.25 -0.36 15.06
CA PRO A 287 -20.66 0.86 14.54
C PRO A 287 -19.60 1.46 15.45
N ASN A 288 -19.34 0.93 16.64
CA ASN A 288 -18.26 1.35 17.54
C ASN A 288 -17.01 0.44 17.44
N VAL A 289 -17.10 -0.72 16.76
CA VAL A 289 -15.94 -1.56 16.48
C VAL A 289 -15.09 -0.93 15.40
N CYS A 290 -13.79 -0.89 15.64
CA CYS A 290 -12.82 -0.15 14.83
C CYS A 290 -11.53 -0.93 14.59
N GLU A 291 -11.29 -2.01 15.34
CA GLU A 291 -10.14 -2.88 15.20
C GLU A 291 -10.54 -4.32 15.52
N LEU A 292 -10.07 -5.23 14.68
CA LEU A 292 -10.10 -6.66 14.87
C LEU A 292 -8.67 -7.17 15.02
N ILE A 293 -8.41 -8.01 16.02
CA ILE A 293 -7.10 -8.63 16.26
C ILE A 293 -7.17 -10.11 15.92
N PHE A 294 -6.27 -10.56 15.05
CA PHE A 294 -6.12 -11.96 14.64
C PHE A 294 -4.85 -12.55 15.24
N GLY A 295 -5.00 -13.73 15.86
CA GLY A 295 -3.87 -14.54 16.30
C GLY A 295 -3.21 -15.27 15.14
N ASN A 296 -2.10 -15.95 15.41
CA ASN A 296 -1.23 -16.53 14.40
C ASN A 296 -1.15 -18.06 14.48
N ARG A 297 -0.87 -18.68 13.33
CA ARG A 297 -0.25 -20.00 13.20
C ARG A 297 0.98 -19.84 12.31
N ARG A 298 2.14 -20.25 12.79
CA ARG A 298 3.37 -20.21 12.00
C ARG A 298 3.47 -21.43 11.12
N VAL A 299 3.82 -21.21 9.85
CA VAL A 299 4.10 -22.23 8.85
C VAL A 299 5.60 -22.34 8.70
N VAL A 300 6.12 -23.56 8.76
CA VAL A 300 7.55 -23.82 8.57
C VAL A 300 7.90 -23.69 7.08
N LYS A 301 8.68 -22.66 6.74
CA LYS A 301 9.31 -22.47 5.43
C LYS A 301 10.76 -22.98 5.49
N LEU A 302 11.19 -23.74 4.49
CA LEU A 302 12.51 -24.38 4.46
C LEU A 302 13.49 -23.72 3.48
N GLU A 303 12.97 -23.21 2.36
CA GLU A 303 13.76 -22.67 1.25
C GLU A 303 13.25 -21.32 0.80
N GLU A 304 14.14 -20.51 0.21
CA GLU A 304 13.80 -19.22 -0.40
C GLU A 304 12.92 -19.39 -1.64
N GLY A 305 12.31 -18.29 -2.09
CA GLY A 305 11.52 -18.30 -3.32
C GLY A 305 12.40 -18.45 -4.58
N PRO A 306 11.82 -18.84 -5.72
CA PRO A 306 12.56 -18.97 -6.97
C PRO A 306 13.06 -17.62 -7.49
N GLU A 307 14.25 -17.59 -8.11
CA GLU A 307 14.80 -16.37 -8.70
C GLU A 307 13.97 -15.88 -9.89
N THR A 308 13.50 -16.80 -10.74
CA THR A 308 12.73 -16.50 -11.96
C THR A 308 11.75 -17.62 -12.30
N TYR A 309 10.67 -17.29 -13.02
CA TYR A 309 9.74 -18.26 -13.59
C TYR A 309 10.40 -19.09 -14.70
N GLN A 310 10.39 -20.42 -14.56
CA GLN A 310 10.90 -21.37 -15.56
C GLN A 310 9.76 -21.98 -16.38
N ASN A 311 8.83 -22.66 -15.71
CA ASN A 311 7.69 -23.34 -16.31
C ASN A 311 6.58 -23.54 -15.25
N GLU A 312 5.38 -23.94 -15.70
CA GLU A 312 4.24 -24.11 -14.81
C GLU A 312 4.45 -25.23 -13.77
N GLU A 313 5.15 -26.31 -14.12
CA GLU A 313 5.38 -27.43 -13.21
C GLU A 313 6.26 -27.02 -12.01
N GLU A 314 7.33 -26.27 -12.27
CA GLU A 314 8.17 -25.65 -11.24
C GLU A 314 7.42 -24.61 -10.43
N LEU A 315 6.66 -23.74 -11.10
CA LEU A 315 5.81 -22.75 -10.42
C LEU A 315 4.88 -23.42 -9.39
N LEU A 316 4.22 -24.52 -9.75
CA LEU A 316 3.34 -25.25 -8.83
C LEU A 316 4.09 -25.85 -7.63
N ARG A 317 5.35 -26.27 -7.81
CA ARG A 317 6.20 -26.75 -6.72
C ARG A 317 6.66 -25.61 -5.80
N ASP A 318 6.85 -24.41 -6.36
CA ASP A 318 7.40 -23.26 -5.64
C ASP A 318 6.36 -22.46 -4.86
N MET A 319 5.06 -22.64 -5.16
CA MET A 319 3.99 -21.93 -4.44
C MET A 319 4.00 -22.24 -2.94
N GLU A 320 4.20 -21.21 -2.10
CA GLU A 320 4.41 -21.38 -0.66
C GLU A 320 3.21 -22.06 0.03
N PHE A 321 1.99 -21.69 -0.39
CA PHE A 321 0.76 -22.21 0.18
C PHE A 321 0.42 -23.65 -0.19
N LEU A 322 1.03 -24.19 -1.26
CA LEU A 322 0.91 -25.61 -1.62
C LEU A 322 2.01 -26.43 -0.94
N ARG A 323 3.23 -25.88 -0.94
CA ARG A 323 4.45 -26.56 -0.49
C ARG A 323 4.51 -26.72 1.03
N TYR A 324 4.10 -25.71 1.80
CA TYR A 324 4.32 -25.65 3.24
C TYR A 324 3.02 -25.74 4.06
N ASN A 325 2.82 -26.88 4.70
CA ASN A 325 1.59 -27.20 5.45
C ASN A 325 1.81 -27.56 6.93
N ASN A 326 3.06 -27.72 7.35
CA ASN A 326 3.39 -27.98 8.75
C ASN A 326 3.34 -26.67 9.55
N THR A 327 2.50 -26.66 10.59
CA THR A 327 2.20 -25.46 11.37
C THR A 327 2.42 -25.67 12.87
N THR A 328 2.59 -24.56 13.58
CA THR A 328 2.48 -24.52 15.05
C THR A 328 1.02 -24.61 15.48
N GLU A 329 0.84 -24.81 16.79
CA GLU A 329 -0.40 -24.44 17.45
C GLU A 329 -0.72 -22.95 17.27
N PHE A 330 -1.99 -22.61 17.45
CA PHE A 330 -2.46 -21.23 17.40
C PHE A 330 -1.93 -20.44 18.61
N HIS A 331 -1.49 -19.20 18.40
CA HIS A 331 -0.97 -18.36 19.46
C HIS A 331 -1.18 -16.85 19.20
N TRP A 332 -1.16 -16.06 20.26
CA TRP A 332 -1.32 -14.60 20.18
C TRP A 332 -0.01 -13.81 20.11
N VAL A 333 1.13 -14.47 19.92
CA VAL A 333 2.41 -13.78 19.72
C VAL A 333 2.43 -13.06 18.38
N ALA A 334 2.77 -11.77 18.38
CA ALA A 334 2.86 -10.90 17.20
C ALA A 334 1.57 -10.86 16.36
N PRO A 335 0.41 -10.54 16.96
CA PRO A 335 -0.87 -10.56 16.26
C PRO A 335 -0.90 -9.53 15.12
N LYS A 336 -1.89 -9.66 14.25
CA LYS A 336 -2.15 -8.69 13.18
C LYS A 336 -3.56 -8.20 13.24
N ILE A 337 -3.79 -7.06 12.61
CA ILE A 337 -5.01 -6.29 12.79
C ILE A 337 -5.70 -5.99 11.48
N VAL A 338 -7.02 -5.91 11.56
CA VAL A 338 -7.87 -5.26 10.56
C VAL A 338 -8.54 -4.09 11.24
N PHE A 339 -8.28 -2.86 10.78
CA PHE A 339 -8.73 -1.66 11.48
C PHE A 339 -9.33 -0.62 10.54
N ASN A 340 -10.16 0.27 11.08
CA ASN A 340 -10.68 1.42 10.36
C ASN A 340 -9.71 2.61 10.55
N PRO A 341 -9.01 3.06 9.49
CA PRO A 341 -7.98 4.09 9.61
C PRO A 341 -8.54 5.46 10.01
N ASP A 342 -9.82 5.72 9.80
CA ASP A 342 -10.43 7.01 10.13
C ASP A 342 -10.66 7.17 11.62
N ARG A 343 -10.74 6.05 12.35
CA ARG A 343 -10.96 6.00 13.81
C ARG A 343 -9.70 5.83 14.63
N VAL A 344 -8.56 5.86 13.97
CA VAL A 344 -7.24 5.68 14.54
C VAL A 344 -6.45 6.97 14.34
N HIS A 345 -5.63 7.30 15.34
CA HIS A 345 -4.72 8.45 15.32
C HIS A 345 -3.26 8.02 15.14
N ALA A 346 -2.88 6.85 15.66
CA ALA A 346 -1.54 6.31 15.54
C ALA A 346 -1.57 4.78 15.56
N ILE A 347 -0.71 4.15 14.76
CA ILE A 347 -0.55 2.70 14.65
C ILE A 347 0.85 2.27 15.11
N TYR A 348 0.92 1.08 15.68
CA TYR A 348 2.16 0.39 16.02
C TYR A 348 2.20 -0.99 15.32
N MET A 349 3.35 -1.68 15.35
CA MET A 349 3.61 -2.88 14.53
C MET A 349 2.48 -3.92 14.52
N HIS A 350 1.88 -4.18 15.68
CA HIS A 350 0.91 -5.26 15.87
C HIS A 350 -0.47 -4.80 16.35
N TRP A 351 -0.68 -3.51 16.61
CA TRP A 351 -1.94 -2.96 17.15
C TRP A 351 -2.04 -1.45 16.91
N THR A 352 -3.23 -0.87 17.01
CA THR A 352 -3.36 0.59 17.00
C THR A 352 -3.03 1.17 18.37
N TRP A 353 -2.26 2.25 18.39
CA TRP A 353 -1.72 2.85 19.63
C TRP A 353 -2.66 3.88 20.24
N ARG A 354 -3.36 4.63 19.39
CA ARG A 354 -4.33 5.66 19.77
C ARG A 354 -5.52 5.62 18.84
N GLN A 355 -6.70 5.54 19.42
CA GLN A 355 -7.97 5.51 18.72
C GLN A 355 -8.95 6.54 19.29
N LEU A 356 -10.07 6.74 18.60
CA LEU A 356 -11.18 7.53 19.13
C LEU A 356 -11.76 6.89 20.41
N PRO A 357 -12.26 7.67 21.39
CA PRO A 357 -12.74 7.13 22.68
C PRO A 357 -13.79 6.02 22.58
N GLU A 358 -14.66 6.07 21.57
CA GLU A 358 -15.72 5.09 21.31
C GLU A 358 -15.23 3.82 20.60
N CYS A 359 -13.96 3.76 20.20
CA CYS A 359 -13.37 2.67 19.44
C CYS A 359 -13.22 1.40 20.29
N ARG A 360 -13.96 0.36 19.92
CA ARG A 360 -13.85 -0.97 20.52
C ARG A 360 -12.95 -1.87 19.69
N VAL A 361 -11.95 -2.44 20.35
CA VAL A 361 -11.04 -3.46 19.82
C VAL A 361 -11.60 -4.85 20.12
N VAL A 362 -11.60 -5.75 19.14
CA VAL A 362 -12.18 -7.10 19.26
C VAL A 362 -11.17 -8.16 18.83
N SER A 363 -10.84 -9.09 19.71
CA SER A 363 -10.07 -10.28 19.35
C SER A 363 -10.95 -11.28 18.62
N ILE A 364 -10.45 -11.82 17.52
CA ILE A 364 -11.18 -12.76 16.66
C ILE A 364 -10.91 -14.20 17.09
N PRO A 365 -11.95 -15.04 17.26
CA PRO A 365 -11.75 -16.45 17.60
C PRO A 365 -11.09 -17.20 16.43
N VAL A 366 -10.22 -18.16 16.75
CA VAL A 366 -9.54 -18.99 15.74
C VAL A 366 -10.50 -19.74 14.82
N SER A 367 -11.72 -20.04 15.28
CA SER A 367 -12.78 -20.66 14.49
C SER A 367 -13.32 -19.77 13.37
N PHE A 368 -13.12 -18.45 13.46
CA PHE A 368 -13.48 -17.51 12.41
C PHE A 368 -12.30 -17.24 11.47
N GLY A 369 -11.11 -17.03 12.01
CA GLY A 369 -9.94 -16.73 11.19
C GLY A 369 -8.68 -16.50 12.01
N TYR A 370 -7.55 -16.58 11.32
CA TYR A 370 -6.22 -16.41 11.89
C TYR A 370 -5.22 -15.98 10.81
N ILE A 371 -4.05 -15.51 11.24
CA ILE A 371 -2.93 -15.22 10.35
C ILE A 371 -2.08 -16.47 10.18
N ARG A 372 -1.90 -16.88 8.93
CA ARG A 372 -0.95 -17.91 8.54
C ARG A 372 0.39 -17.23 8.24
N HIS A 373 1.40 -17.47 9.09
CA HIS A 373 2.69 -16.76 9.05
C HIS A 373 3.81 -17.68 8.55
N TYR A 374 4.26 -17.50 7.31
CA TYR A 374 5.35 -18.28 6.72
C TYR A 374 6.68 -17.80 7.27
N ARG A 375 7.39 -18.66 8.02
CA ARG A 375 8.66 -18.31 8.66
C ARG A 375 9.73 -19.33 8.37
N PHE A 376 10.90 -18.84 7.98
CA PHE A 376 12.10 -19.67 7.86
C PHE A 376 12.53 -20.24 9.21
N LEU A 377 13.16 -21.41 9.17
CA LEU A 377 13.85 -22.00 10.33
C LEU A 377 15.13 -21.26 10.72
N ASN A 378 15.57 -20.29 9.92
CA ASN A 378 16.89 -19.70 10.03
C ASN A 378 17.13 -18.99 11.38
N THR A 379 18.38 -19.07 11.85
CA THR A 379 18.89 -18.56 13.12
C THR A 379 19.39 -17.11 13.01
N ILE A 380 18.95 -16.35 12.01
CA ILE A 380 19.34 -14.95 11.74
C ILE A 380 18.07 -14.08 11.56
N GLY A 381 17.90 -13.01 12.36
CA GLY A 381 16.76 -12.07 12.29
C GLY A 381 16.00 -11.81 13.61
N PRO A 382 14.92 -11.01 13.59
CA PRO A 382 13.99 -10.88 14.72
C PRO A 382 13.14 -12.15 14.88
N GLY A 383 12.96 -12.65 16.10
CA GLY A 383 12.17 -13.87 16.34
C GLY A 383 12.91 -15.19 16.04
N ARG A 384 14.24 -15.17 16.05
CA ARG A 384 15.10 -16.36 15.95
C ARG A 384 14.71 -17.47 16.92
N ASN A 385 15.00 -18.71 16.51
CA ASN A 385 14.71 -19.92 17.28
C ASN A 385 13.25 -20.02 17.71
N TRP A 386 12.35 -19.43 16.91
CA TRP A 386 10.93 -19.46 17.22
C TRP A 386 10.42 -20.89 17.34
N LEU A 387 10.95 -21.82 16.55
CA LEU A 387 10.55 -23.22 16.59
C LEU A 387 10.72 -23.84 17.99
N TRP A 388 11.73 -23.44 18.76
CA TRP A 388 11.93 -23.96 20.13
C TRP A 388 10.87 -23.48 21.11
N LYS A 389 10.09 -22.45 20.75
CA LYS A 389 9.03 -21.90 21.59
C LYS A 389 7.67 -22.55 21.33
N TYR A 390 7.54 -23.40 20.30
CA TYR A 390 6.27 -23.99 19.89
C TYR A 390 6.42 -25.46 19.56
N ASN A 391 5.42 -26.24 19.93
CA ASN A 391 5.33 -27.61 19.45
C ASN A 391 4.86 -27.62 17.99
N LEU A 392 5.65 -28.24 17.11
CA LEU A 392 5.18 -28.67 15.80
C LEU A 392 4.12 -29.73 16.02
N SER A 393 2.87 -29.32 15.90
CA SER A 393 1.76 -30.09 16.44
C SER A 393 0.79 -30.53 15.35
N SER A 394 0.94 -30.06 14.11
CA SER A 394 -0.25 -29.82 13.31
C SER A 394 0.02 -29.61 11.81
N HIS A 395 -0.39 -30.57 10.98
CA HIS A 395 -0.49 -30.42 9.52
C HIS A 395 -1.83 -29.74 9.19
N PHE A 396 -1.80 -28.44 8.93
CA PHE A 396 -2.99 -27.64 8.61
C PHE A 396 -2.75 -26.96 7.27
N PRO A 397 -3.17 -27.55 6.14
CA PRO A 397 -3.13 -26.87 4.85
C PRO A 397 -4.15 -25.72 4.80
N LEU A 398 -4.09 -24.89 3.75
CA LEU A 398 -5.21 -24.02 3.42
C LEU A 398 -6.44 -24.86 3.03
N ASP A 399 -7.63 -24.27 3.17
CA ASP A 399 -8.86 -24.87 2.66
C ASP A 399 -8.67 -25.30 1.19
N PRO A 400 -8.93 -26.55 0.81
CA PRO A 400 -8.63 -27.05 -0.54
C PRO A 400 -9.33 -26.27 -1.66
N VAL A 401 -10.56 -25.81 -1.43
CA VAL A 401 -11.32 -25.04 -2.42
C VAL A 401 -10.71 -23.66 -2.61
N PHE A 402 -10.34 -23.00 -1.51
CA PHE A 402 -9.63 -21.72 -1.54
C PHE A 402 -8.24 -21.88 -2.19
N ALA A 403 -7.49 -22.91 -1.83
CA ALA A 403 -6.16 -23.18 -2.37
C ALA A 403 -6.20 -23.42 -3.89
N GLU A 404 -7.22 -24.13 -4.39
CA GLU A 404 -7.40 -24.33 -5.83
C GLU A 404 -7.68 -23.01 -6.56
N LYS A 405 -8.56 -22.16 -6.01
CA LYS A 405 -8.82 -20.83 -6.57
C LYS A 405 -7.57 -19.96 -6.58
N LEU A 406 -6.80 -19.98 -5.50
CA LEU A 406 -5.55 -19.24 -5.39
C LEU A 406 -4.52 -19.73 -6.40
N LYS A 407 -4.35 -21.05 -6.54
CA LYS A 407 -3.47 -21.66 -7.54
C LYS A 407 -3.79 -21.17 -8.95
N LEU A 408 -5.06 -21.24 -9.35
CA LEU A 408 -5.49 -20.79 -10.68
C LEU A 408 -5.22 -19.30 -10.90
N ALA A 409 -5.47 -18.46 -9.90
CA ALA A 409 -5.20 -17.02 -9.97
C ALA A 409 -3.70 -16.72 -10.13
N VAL A 410 -2.85 -17.36 -9.31
CA VAL A 410 -1.39 -17.20 -9.36
C VAL A 410 -0.84 -17.68 -10.70
N VAL A 411 -1.20 -18.88 -11.17
CA VAL A 411 -0.75 -19.40 -12.47
C VAL A 411 -1.10 -18.43 -13.60
N LYS A 412 -2.36 -17.95 -13.63
CA LYS A 412 -2.82 -16.98 -14.63
C LYS A 412 -1.98 -15.70 -14.60
N LYS A 413 -1.71 -15.15 -13.40
CA LYS A 413 -0.93 -13.91 -13.25
C LYS A 413 0.53 -14.11 -13.68
N VAL A 414 1.18 -15.19 -13.25
CA VAL A 414 2.58 -15.48 -13.57
C VAL A 414 2.76 -15.66 -15.07
N LYS A 415 1.87 -16.43 -15.72
CA LYS A 415 1.90 -16.61 -17.18
C LYS A 415 1.75 -15.29 -17.92
N TYR A 416 0.78 -14.47 -17.53
CA TYR A 416 0.57 -13.14 -18.13
C TYR A 416 1.84 -12.27 -18.06
N LEU A 417 2.53 -12.28 -16.91
CA LEU A 417 3.71 -11.45 -16.70
C LEU A 417 4.97 -12.00 -17.37
N TYR A 418 5.17 -13.33 -17.37
CA TYR A 418 6.49 -13.90 -17.65
C TYR A 418 6.53 -14.92 -18.79
N GLU A 419 5.39 -15.50 -19.21
CA GLU A 419 5.36 -16.43 -20.35
C GLU A 419 5.40 -15.68 -21.68
N LEU A 420 4.73 -14.52 -21.75
CA LEU A 420 4.79 -13.64 -22.92
C LEU A 420 6.14 -12.90 -22.94
N LYS A 421 7.06 -13.39 -23.76
CA LYS A 421 8.35 -12.71 -24.00
C LYS A 421 8.12 -11.40 -24.75
N PRO A 422 8.74 -10.28 -24.35
CA PRO A 422 8.79 -9.08 -25.18
C PRO A 422 9.41 -9.44 -26.54
N ILE A 423 8.98 -8.74 -27.60
CA ILE A 423 9.51 -8.95 -28.96
C ILE A 423 11.02 -8.71 -28.89
N PRO A 424 11.87 -9.71 -29.21
CA PRO A 424 13.31 -9.50 -29.26
C PRO A 424 13.63 -8.38 -30.23
N CYS A 425 14.57 -7.49 -29.90
CA CYS A 425 14.92 -6.39 -30.81
C CYS A 425 15.25 -6.91 -32.23
N GLN A 426 15.87 -8.09 -32.30
CA GLN A 426 16.26 -8.78 -33.53
C GLN A 426 15.07 -9.18 -34.44
N LYS A 427 13.85 -9.23 -33.90
CA LYS A 427 12.62 -9.52 -34.65
C LYS A 427 11.82 -8.26 -35.01
N MET A 428 12.27 -7.08 -34.60
CA MET A 428 11.67 -5.81 -35.01
C MET A 428 12.17 -5.42 -36.39
N ASP A 429 11.30 -4.80 -37.19
CA ASP A 429 11.64 -4.35 -38.53
C ASP A 429 12.86 -3.40 -38.49
N PRO A 430 13.89 -3.62 -39.34
CA PRO A 430 15.08 -2.77 -39.36
C PRO A 430 14.79 -1.28 -39.58
N PHE A 431 13.72 -0.94 -40.28
CA PHE A 431 13.26 0.44 -40.46
C PHE A 431 12.79 1.06 -39.14
N ILE A 432 12.02 0.32 -38.34
CA ILE A 432 11.53 0.76 -37.03
C ILE A 432 12.70 0.99 -36.05
N LEU A 433 13.65 0.04 -35.98
CA LEU A 433 14.85 0.17 -35.16
C LEU A 433 15.70 1.39 -35.54
N LYS A 434 15.81 1.67 -36.85
CA LYS A 434 16.57 2.81 -37.37
C LYS A 434 15.88 4.16 -37.10
N CYS A 435 14.55 4.20 -37.11
CA CYS A 435 13.78 5.42 -36.88
C CYS A 435 13.77 5.88 -35.41
N TYR A 436 13.70 4.93 -34.47
CA TYR A 436 13.52 5.25 -33.05
C TYR A 436 14.79 5.02 -32.22
N GLY A 437 15.76 4.25 -32.72
CA GLY A 437 16.95 3.86 -31.99
C GLY A 437 16.65 2.83 -30.90
N ASN A 438 17.69 2.10 -30.48
CA ASN A 438 17.56 1.05 -29.45
C ASN A 438 17.11 1.61 -28.09
N ASP A 439 17.38 2.89 -27.80
CA ASP A 439 17.07 3.49 -26.50
C ASP A 439 15.58 3.87 -26.34
N ALA A 440 14.86 4.11 -27.44
CA ALA A 440 13.44 4.46 -27.39
C ALA A 440 12.52 3.23 -27.42
N LEU A 441 12.98 2.11 -27.96
CA LEU A 441 12.25 0.86 -28.04
C LEU A 441 12.69 -0.05 -26.90
N LYS A 442 11.83 -0.24 -25.88
CA LYS A 442 12.05 -1.20 -24.78
C LYS A 442 11.88 -2.65 -25.27
N CYS A 443 12.73 -3.09 -26.19
CA CYS A 443 12.87 -4.48 -26.59
C CYS A 443 14.01 -5.14 -25.78
N VAL A 444 13.99 -6.49 -25.71
CA VAL A 444 15.01 -7.29 -25.02
C VAL A 444 15.98 -7.88 -26.04
#